data_AF-A0A1V9EWM0-F1
#
_entry.id   AF-A0A1V9EWM0-F1
#
_cell.length_a   1.000
_cell.length_b   1.000
_cell.length_c   1.000
_cell.angle_alpha   90.00
_cell.angle_beta   90.00
_cell.angle_gamma   90.00
#
_symmetry.space_group_name_H-M   'P 1'
#
loop_
_entity.id
_entity.type
_entity.pdbx_description
1 polymer ?
#
loop_
_entity_poly.entity_id
_entity_poly.type
_entity_poly.pdbx_seq_one_letter_code
_entity_poly.pdbx_strand_id
1 'polypeptide(L)'
;MLLSVIIVNYNVKYFLEQCLCSVRKAIGQMSVATGQNNVEVWVVDNNSKDGSIEYLQPRFPFVEFIRNTVNQGFSKANNQALEKASGKYVLFLNPDTILPEDAFTSCVAFMENTADAGALGVQMIDGTGQYLKESKRGFPSMWVSFCKMSGLTRFFPASKIFAGYYLGHLNNQEVNKVDILSGAYMLIRKSLLDETGGFDEQFFMYGEDIDLSYRLQQTGKHNYYYPDCTIIHFKGESTRKDNKYVKLFYKAMVQFVQKHFHGELAWLYTGLLEAVIYLRAAVTFVSREHKELSIKYEGTPTFYLAGDEKSANEVRSVLSSFPEYSITEENEKAREWIFCEGATFLFRQIIEQLKTCPPSLKPFIHANGTYTIVGSHSKDQRGYAIVMG
;
A
#
# COMPACT_ATOMS: atom_id res chain seq x y z
N MET A 1 10.35 -6.52 -22.18
CA MET A 1 9.53 -6.94 -21.03
C MET A 1 8.12 -6.38 -21.16
N LEU A 2 7.10 -7.04 -20.60
CA LEU A 2 5.73 -6.54 -20.57
C LEU A 2 5.49 -5.64 -19.36
N LEU A 3 5.96 -6.09 -18.18
CA LEU A 3 5.74 -5.41 -16.90
C LEU A 3 7.06 -5.30 -16.13
N SER A 4 7.34 -4.12 -15.60
CA SER A 4 8.38 -3.91 -14.58
C SER A 4 7.71 -3.58 -13.25
N VAL A 5 8.01 -4.34 -12.20
CA VAL A 5 7.53 -4.06 -10.84
C VAL A 5 8.64 -3.37 -10.07
N ILE A 6 8.37 -2.19 -9.51
CA ILE A 6 9.33 -1.41 -8.74
C ILE A 6 8.82 -1.28 -7.30
N ILE A 7 9.64 -1.71 -6.35
CA ILE A 7 9.34 -1.69 -4.92
C ILE A 7 10.44 -0.94 -4.19
N VAL A 8 10.06 0.05 -3.38
CA VAL A 8 11.01 0.75 -2.49
C VAL A 8 10.88 0.18 -1.08
N ASN A 9 11.99 -0.34 -0.55
CA ASN A 9 12.05 -0.92 0.79
C ASN A 9 12.66 0.04 1.81
N TYR A 10 12.05 0.13 3.00
CA TYR A 10 12.66 0.80 4.16
C TYR A 10 12.18 0.18 5.48
N ASN A 11 13.06 -0.62 6.10
CA ASN A 11 12.87 -1.26 7.42
C ASN A 11 11.58 -2.11 7.56
N VAL A 12 11.22 -2.86 6.52
CA VAL A 12 10.01 -3.72 6.49
C VAL A 12 10.31 -5.11 5.93
N LYS A 13 11.50 -5.66 6.24
CA LYS A 13 12.00 -6.98 5.77
C LYS A 13 10.95 -8.07 5.62
N TYR A 14 10.17 -8.35 6.66
CA TYR A 14 9.22 -9.47 6.66
C TYR A 14 7.93 -9.18 5.87
N PHE A 15 7.47 -7.93 5.85
CA PHE A 15 6.37 -7.54 4.97
C PHE A 15 6.79 -7.63 3.50
N LEU A 16 8.01 -7.19 3.20
CA LEU A 16 8.57 -7.31 1.85
C LEU A 16 8.72 -8.77 1.41
N GLU A 17 9.09 -9.70 2.31
CA GLU A 17 9.09 -11.13 1.98
C GLU A 17 7.72 -11.59 1.50
N GLN A 18 6.66 -11.26 2.25
CA GLN A 18 5.28 -11.66 1.93
C GLN A 18 4.80 -11.00 0.63
N CYS A 19 5.16 -9.73 0.41
CA CYS A 19 4.94 -9.03 -0.85
C CYS A 19 5.61 -9.75 -2.03
N LEU A 20 6.90 -10.05 -1.94
CA LEU A 20 7.65 -10.76 -2.99
C LEU A 20 7.13 -12.18 -3.24
N CYS A 21 6.64 -12.87 -2.21
CA CYS A 21 5.94 -14.13 -2.37
C CYS A 21 4.67 -13.98 -3.22
N SER A 22 3.83 -12.98 -2.96
CA SER A 22 2.63 -12.72 -3.76
C SER A 22 2.97 -12.27 -5.20
N VAL A 23 4.01 -11.44 -5.36
CA VAL A 23 4.54 -11.03 -6.68
C VAL A 23 5.00 -12.25 -7.48
N ARG A 24 5.75 -13.18 -6.86
CA ARG A 24 6.19 -14.42 -7.53
C ARG A 24 5.00 -15.25 -8.05
N LYS A 25 3.92 -15.35 -7.27
CA LYS A 25 2.70 -16.06 -7.69
C LYS A 25 2.02 -15.32 -8.85
N ALA A 26 1.96 -14.00 -8.80
CA ALA A 26 1.40 -13.18 -9.88
C ALA A 26 2.22 -13.26 -11.19
N ILE A 27 3.54 -13.34 -11.10
CA ILE A 27 4.42 -13.64 -12.24
C ILE A 27 4.11 -15.02 -12.82
N GLY A 28 3.96 -16.03 -11.96
CA GLY A 28 3.61 -17.39 -12.37
C GLY A 28 2.30 -17.43 -13.17
N GLN A 29 1.24 -16.81 -12.64
CA GLN A 29 -0.05 -16.74 -13.32
C GLN A 29 0.02 -15.99 -14.65
N MET A 30 0.75 -14.87 -14.71
CA MET A 30 0.97 -14.13 -15.96
C MET A 30 1.77 -14.93 -16.98
N SER A 31 2.78 -15.69 -16.52
CA SER A 31 3.59 -16.54 -17.40
C SER A 31 2.76 -17.66 -18.01
N VAL A 32 1.85 -18.26 -17.23
CA VAL A 32 0.88 -19.25 -17.75
C VAL A 32 -0.07 -18.61 -18.77
N ALA A 33 -0.63 -17.44 -18.46
CA ALA A 33 -1.59 -16.76 -19.33
C ALA A 33 -0.99 -16.28 -20.65
N THR A 34 0.28 -15.86 -20.65
CA THR A 34 0.95 -15.28 -21.83
C THR A 34 1.90 -16.24 -22.54
N GLY A 35 2.23 -17.37 -21.92
CA GLY A 35 3.23 -18.33 -22.40
C GLY A 35 4.68 -17.82 -22.32
N GLN A 36 4.94 -16.68 -21.66
CA GLN A 36 6.25 -16.04 -21.60
C GLN A 36 6.50 -15.41 -20.21
N ASN A 37 7.73 -15.51 -19.70
CA ASN A 37 8.13 -14.79 -18.49
C ASN A 37 8.56 -13.35 -18.85
N ASN A 38 7.59 -12.44 -18.93
CA ASN A 38 7.80 -11.06 -19.36
C ASN A 38 7.70 -10.04 -18.21
N VAL A 39 7.99 -10.46 -16.98
CA VAL A 39 7.98 -9.60 -15.80
C VAL A 39 9.38 -9.50 -15.22
N GLU A 40 9.81 -8.27 -14.93
CA GLU A 40 11.01 -7.99 -14.15
C GLU A 40 10.65 -7.32 -12.83
N VAL A 41 11.43 -7.55 -11.78
CA VAL A 41 11.17 -7.02 -10.44
C VAL A 41 12.42 -6.32 -9.91
N TRP A 42 12.24 -5.07 -9.48
CA TRP A 42 13.27 -4.23 -8.91
C TRP A 42 12.91 -3.89 -7.47
N VAL A 43 13.85 -4.12 -6.56
CA VAL A 43 13.73 -3.68 -5.16
C VAL A 43 14.84 -2.68 -4.85
N VAL A 44 14.44 -1.46 -4.48
CA VAL A 44 15.37 -0.42 -4.05
C VAL A 44 15.36 -0.34 -2.52
N ASP A 45 16.40 -0.87 -1.88
CA ASP A 45 16.58 -0.74 -0.43
C ASP A 45 17.11 0.65 -0.09
N ASN A 46 16.27 1.44 0.58
CA ASN A 46 16.52 2.84 0.85
C ASN A 46 17.29 3.05 2.16
N ASN A 47 18.37 2.27 2.34
CA ASN A 47 19.24 2.22 3.52
C ASN A 47 18.55 1.62 4.76
N SER A 48 17.94 0.44 4.61
CA SER A 48 17.35 -0.29 5.74
C SER A 48 18.41 -0.81 6.72
N LYS A 49 18.04 -0.92 8.00
CA LYS A 49 18.89 -1.39 9.10
C LYS A 49 18.43 -2.71 9.72
N ASP A 50 17.44 -3.36 9.11
CA ASP A 50 16.81 -4.60 9.59
C ASP A 50 17.38 -5.88 8.94
N GLY A 51 18.42 -5.76 8.12
CA GLY A 51 19.02 -6.87 7.37
C GLY A 51 18.19 -7.34 6.19
N SER A 52 17.33 -6.47 5.62
CA SER A 52 16.46 -6.80 4.48
C SER A 52 17.22 -7.42 3.30
N ILE A 53 18.30 -6.79 2.84
CA ILE A 53 19.03 -7.24 1.64
C ILE A 53 19.65 -8.62 1.87
N GLU A 54 20.37 -8.78 2.97
CA GLU A 54 21.08 -10.02 3.30
C GLU A 54 20.11 -11.20 3.47
N TYR A 55 18.89 -10.93 3.93
CA TYR A 55 17.84 -11.93 4.08
C TYR A 55 17.12 -12.28 2.76
N LEU A 56 16.75 -11.27 1.96
CA LEU A 56 15.86 -11.44 0.82
C LEU A 56 16.59 -11.81 -0.48
N GLN A 57 17.79 -11.28 -0.72
CA GLN A 57 18.48 -11.47 -2.00
C GLN A 57 18.75 -12.96 -2.32
N PRO A 58 19.19 -13.81 -1.38
CA PRO A 58 19.32 -15.25 -1.64
C PRO A 58 17.98 -15.99 -1.87
N ARG A 59 16.88 -15.47 -1.34
CA ARG A 59 15.54 -16.10 -1.38
C ARG A 59 14.75 -15.74 -2.64
N PHE A 60 15.04 -14.58 -3.22
CA PHE A 60 14.35 -14.03 -4.38
C PHE A 60 15.33 -13.72 -5.52
N PRO A 61 15.96 -14.73 -6.14
CA PRO A 61 16.98 -14.53 -7.17
C PRO A 61 16.44 -13.94 -8.48
N PHE A 62 15.11 -13.86 -8.66
CA PHE A 62 14.47 -13.20 -9.80
C PHE A 62 14.31 -11.68 -9.62
N VAL A 63 14.73 -11.14 -8.45
CA VAL A 63 14.62 -9.74 -8.11
C VAL A 63 15.98 -9.07 -8.23
N GLU A 64 16.02 -7.94 -8.94
CA GLU A 64 17.18 -7.07 -9.02
C GLU A 64 17.16 -6.07 -7.86
N PHE A 65 18.19 -6.11 -7.00
CA PHE A 65 18.28 -5.26 -5.82
C PHE A 65 19.21 -4.06 -6.04
N ILE A 66 18.73 -2.86 -5.71
CA ILE A 66 19.53 -1.63 -5.64
C ILE A 66 19.65 -1.23 -4.18
N ARG A 67 20.88 -1.11 -3.67
CA ARG A 67 21.13 -0.73 -2.27
C ARG A 67 21.61 0.70 -2.18
N ASN A 68 20.81 1.58 -1.55
CA ASN A 68 21.22 2.93 -1.25
C ASN A 68 22.02 3.01 0.06
N THR A 69 22.99 3.93 0.11
CA THR A 69 23.79 4.22 1.31
C THR A 69 23.11 5.23 2.25
N VAL A 70 22.13 5.97 1.74
CA VAL A 70 21.31 6.94 2.48
C VAL A 70 19.85 6.81 2.05
N ASN A 71 18.90 7.21 2.90
CA ASN A 71 17.49 7.23 2.51
C ASN A 71 17.24 8.43 1.58
N GLN A 72 17.02 8.16 0.29
CA GLN A 72 16.83 9.15 -0.77
C GLN A 72 15.38 9.65 -0.87
N GLY A 73 14.46 9.13 -0.06
CA GLY A 73 13.01 9.35 -0.22
C GLY A 73 12.38 8.40 -1.24
N PHE A 74 11.06 8.45 -1.35
CA PHE A 74 10.28 7.54 -2.18
C PHE A 74 10.46 7.81 -3.68
N SER A 75 10.35 9.08 -4.09
CA SER A 75 10.45 9.47 -5.51
C SER A 75 11.78 9.10 -6.15
N LYS A 76 12.89 9.52 -5.53
CA LYS A 76 14.24 9.23 -6.03
C LYS A 76 14.52 7.73 -6.10
N ALA A 77 14.15 6.98 -5.05
CA ALA A 77 14.35 5.54 -5.02
C ALA A 77 13.56 4.82 -6.13
N ASN A 78 12.30 5.22 -6.39
CA ASN A 78 11.54 4.67 -7.51
C ASN A 78 12.16 5.02 -8.86
N ASN A 79 12.60 6.27 -9.06
CA ASN A 79 13.20 6.71 -10.31
C ASN A 79 14.51 5.97 -10.63
N GLN A 80 15.34 5.65 -9.64
CA GLN A 80 16.56 4.84 -9.81
C GLN A 80 16.28 3.48 -10.49
N ALA A 81 15.18 2.82 -10.12
CA ALA A 81 14.76 1.58 -10.75
C ALA A 81 14.04 1.84 -12.09
N LEU A 82 13.25 2.91 -12.20
CA LEU A 82 12.56 3.29 -13.43
C LEU A 82 13.54 3.51 -14.60
N GLU A 83 14.69 4.12 -14.33
CA GLU A 83 15.77 4.30 -15.33
C GLU A 83 16.27 2.98 -15.92
N LYS A 84 16.15 1.89 -15.18
CA LYS A 84 16.60 0.55 -15.59
C LYS A 84 15.45 -0.32 -16.11
N ALA A 85 14.21 0.02 -15.78
CA ALA A 85 13.02 -0.72 -16.14
C ALA A 85 12.74 -0.68 -17.65
N SER A 86 12.39 -1.83 -18.22
CA SER A 86 12.20 -2.05 -19.67
C SER A 86 10.78 -2.50 -20.05
N GLY A 87 9.88 -2.61 -19.08
CA GLY A 87 8.50 -3.04 -19.25
C GLY A 87 7.68 -2.03 -20.05
N LYS A 88 6.76 -2.52 -20.89
CA LYS A 88 5.71 -1.68 -21.51
C LYS A 88 4.88 -0.95 -20.44
N TYR A 89 4.64 -1.61 -19.32
CA TYR A 89 4.02 -1.06 -18.13
C TYR A 89 4.99 -1.09 -16.95
N VAL A 90 4.86 -0.10 -16.07
CA VAL A 90 5.58 -0.03 -14.80
C VAL A 90 4.56 -0.04 -13.67
N LEU A 91 4.71 -0.95 -12.73
CA LEU A 91 3.96 -1.00 -11.49
C LEU A 91 4.84 -0.49 -10.35
N PHE A 92 4.50 0.66 -9.79
CA PHE A 92 5.00 1.06 -8.48
C PHE A 92 4.18 0.35 -7.40
N LEU A 93 4.86 -0.38 -6.53
CA LEU A 93 4.25 -1.25 -5.53
C LEU A 93 4.89 -1.01 -4.17
N ASN A 94 4.07 -0.85 -3.13
CA ASN A 94 4.57 -0.75 -1.78
C ASN A 94 5.04 -2.12 -1.24
N PRO A 95 6.09 -2.14 -0.39
CA PRO A 95 6.67 -3.38 0.15
C PRO A 95 5.75 -4.08 1.17
N ASP A 96 4.74 -3.41 1.71
CA ASP A 96 3.78 -3.91 2.68
C ASP A 96 2.42 -4.23 2.04
N THR A 97 2.47 -4.85 0.86
CA THR A 97 1.28 -5.27 0.10
C THR A 97 1.24 -6.77 -0.13
N ILE A 98 0.03 -7.33 -0.34
CA ILE A 98 -0.18 -8.70 -0.80
C ILE A 98 -1.17 -8.67 -1.96
N LEU A 99 -0.77 -9.31 -3.06
CA LEU A 99 -1.50 -9.34 -4.32
C LEU A 99 -2.23 -10.68 -4.51
N PRO A 100 -3.41 -10.70 -5.16
CA PRO A 100 -3.97 -11.93 -5.69
C PRO A 100 -3.15 -12.40 -6.91
N GLU A 101 -3.22 -13.69 -7.20
CA GLU A 101 -2.43 -14.37 -8.22
C GLU A 101 -2.64 -13.77 -9.62
N ASP A 102 -3.83 -13.30 -9.93
CA ASP A 102 -4.19 -12.74 -11.24
C ASP A 102 -4.10 -11.20 -11.28
N ALA A 103 -3.51 -10.56 -10.27
CA ALA A 103 -3.38 -9.09 -10.19
C ALA A 103 -2.74 -8.51 -11.45
N PHE A 104 -1.59 -9.07 -11.87
CA PHE A 104 -0.86 -8.56 -13.02
C PHE A 104 -1.63 -8.79 -14.32
N THR A 105 -2.20 -9.98 -14.51
CA THR A 105 -2.95 -10.32 -15.72
C THR A 105 -4.19 -9.47 -15.90
N SER A 106 -4.99 -9.31 -14.85
CA SER A 106 -6.24 -8.54 -14.88
C SER A 106 -5.95 -7.04 -15.09
N CYS A 107 -4.99 -6.49 -14.35
CA CYS A 107 -4.65 -5.07 -14.44
C CYS A 107 -4.00 -4.70 -15.79
N VAL A 108 -3.09 -5.52 -16.32
CA VAL A 108 -2.52 -5.28 -17.65
C VAL A 108 -3.59 -5.44 -18.74
N ALA A 109 -4.46 -6.45 -18.64
CA ALA A 109 -5.56 -6.62 -19.59
C ALA A 109 -6.51 -5.40 -19.60
N PHE A 110 -6.84 -4.84 -18.43
CA PHE A 110 -7.60 -3.60 -18.34
C PHE A 110 -6.89 -2.45 -19.07
N MET A 111 -5.58 -2.29 -18.85
CA MET A 111 -4.79 -1.24 -19.48
C MET A 111 -4.68 -1.44 -21.00
N GLU A 112 -4.58 -2.65 -21.52
CA GLU A 112 -4.57 -2.91 -22.97
C GLU A 112 -5.93 -2.59 -23.61
N ASN A 113 -7.03 -2.94 -22.93
CA ASN A 113 -8.39 -2.74 -23.44
C ASN A 113 -8.93 -1.30 -23.25
N THR A 114 -8.22 -0.46 -22.50
CA THR A 114 -8.64 0.92 -22.20
C THR A 114 -7.62 1.92 -22.75
N ALA A 115 -7.86 2.38 -23.98
CA ALA A 115 -6.90 3.19 -24.75
C ALA A 115 -6.58 4.57 -24.11
N ASP A 116 -7.52 5.15 -23.36
CA ASP A 116 -7.35 6.42 -22.65
C ASP A 116 -6.80 6.26 -21.21
N ALA A 117 -6.60 5.02 -20.74
CA ALA A 117 -5.99 4.75 -19.44
C ALA A 117 -4.49 5.08 -19.47
N GLY A 118 -4.13 6.10 -18.69
CA GLY A 118 -2.74 6.47 -18.43
C GLY A 118 -2.16 5.73 -17.25
N ALA A 119 -2.95 5.60 -16.18
CA ALA A 119 -2.59 4.84 -15.00
C ALA A 119 -3.79 4.13 -14.36
N LEU A 120 -3.49 3.09 -13.57
CA LEU A 120 -4.43 2.24 -12.89
C LEU A 120 -4.02 2.07 -11.43
N GLY A 121 -4.95 2.33 -10.52
CA GLY A 121 -4.92 1.87 -9.14
C GLY A 121 -6.02 0.84 -8.90
N VAL A 122 -5.92 0.13 -7.79
CA VAL A 122 -6.80 -1.01 -7.46
C VAL A 122 -7.52 -0.78 -6.13
N GLN A 123 -8.51 -1.62 -5.85
CA GLN A 123 -9.10 -1.66 -4.52
C GLN A 123 -8.06 -2.13 -3.50
N MET A 124 -7.95 -1.40 -2.40
CA MET A 124 -7.10 -1.79 -1.28
C MET A 124 -7.94 -2.01 -0.03
N ILE A 125 -7.58 -3.06 0.72
CA ILE A 125 -8.04 -3.31 2.08
C ILE A 125 -6.83 -3.30 3.02
N ASP A 126 -7.04 -2.98 4.29
CA ASP A 126 -5.98 -3.12 5.29
C ASP A 126 -5.82 -4.59 5.72
N GLY A 127 -4.86 -4.84 6.61
CA GLY A 127 -4.62 -6.18 7.16
C GLY A 127 -5.87 -6.81 7.78
N THR A 128 -6.83 -6.01 8.26
CA THR A 128 -8.08 -6.46 8.90
C THR A 128 -9.24 -6.64 7.92
N GLY A 129 -9.01 -6.40 6.61
CA GLY A 129 -10.03 -6.51 5.57
C GLY A 129 -10.87 -5.25 5.37
N GLN A 130 -10.58 -4.15 6.08
CA GLN A 130 -11.33 -2.90 5.95
C GLN A 130 -10.91 -2.11 4.72
N TYR A 131 -11.88 -1.56 4.00
CA TYR A 131 -11.61 -0.76 2.79
C TYR A 131 -10.76 0.48 3.10
N LEU A 132 -9.70 0.65 2.32
CA LEU A 132 -8.80 1.79 2.39
C LEU A 132 -9.27 2.91 1.45
N LYS A 133 -9.61 4.07 2.02
CA LYS A 133 -10.14 5.21 1.25
C LYS A 133 -9.12 5.80 0.27
N GLU A 134 -7.83 5.60 0.50
CA GLU A 134 -6.76 5.97 -0.43
C GLU A 134 -6.77 5.19 -1.75
N SER A 135 -7.58 4.12 -1.87
CA SER A 135 -7.78 3.42 -3.15
C SER A 135 -8.29 4.35 -4.25
N LYS A 136 -9.01 5.42 -3.87
CA LYS A 136 -9.44 6.48 -4.79
C LYS A 136 -9.39 7.84 -4.12
N ARG A 137 -8.69 8.79 -4.76
CA ARG A 137 -8.62 10.16 -4.27
C ARG A 137 -9.00 11.16 -5.35
N GLY A 138 -9.70 12.21 -4.92
CA GLY A 138 -10.00 13.36 -5.74
C GLY A 138 -8.93 14.43 -5.59
N PHE A 139 -8.86 15.32 -6.58
CA PHE A 139 -7.89 16.39 -6.65
C PHE A 139 -7.99 17.31 -5.41
N PRO A 140 -6.88 17.63 -4.72
CA PRO A 140 -6.91 18.38 -3.47
C PRO A 140 -7.02 19.88 -3.75
N SER A 141 -8.08 20.28 -4.46
CA SER A 141 -8.41 21.69 -4.69
C SER A 141 -8.62 22.42 -3.37
N MET A 142 -8.65 23.75 -3.42
CA MET A 142 -8.76 24.55 -2.20
C MET A 142 -9.97 24.16 -1.34
N TRP A 143 -11.11 23.98 -1.99
CA TRP A 143 -12.34 23.56 -1.34
C TRP A 143 -12.28 22.13 -0.80
N VAL A 144 -11.71 21.19 -1.56
CA VAL A 144 -11.57 19.79 -1.15
C VAL A 144 -10.67 19.67 0.08
N SER A 145 -9.53 20.37 0.07
CA SER A 145 -8.60 20.40 1.19
C SER A 145 -9.21 21.07 2.42
N PHE A 146 -9.94 22.17 2.25
CA PHE A 146 -10.69 22.80 3.33
C PHE A 146 -11.72 21.85 3.96
N CYS A 147 -12.55 21.18 3.15
CA CYS A 147 -13.55 20.22 3.63
C CYS A 147 -12.91 19.05 4.40
N LYS A 148 -11.76 18.57 3.89
CA LYS A 148 -10.99 17.49 4.49
C LYS A 148 -10.40 17.90 5.85
N MET A 149 -9.82 19.09 5.93
CA MET A 149 -9.08 19.55 7.11
C MET A 149 -10.01 20.02 8.24
N SER A 150 -11.10 20.70 7.89
CA SER A 150 -12.18 21.10 8.81
C SER A 150 -12.98 19.92 9.36
N GLY A 151 -12.93 18.76 8.70
CA GLY A 151 -13.69 17.57 9.08
C GLY A 151 -15.10 17.52 8.51
N LEU A 152 -15.52 18.49 7.68
CA LEU A 152 -16.81 18.49 6.98
C LEU A 152 -17.07 17.20 6.21
N THR A 153 -16.02 16.61 5.61
CA THR A 153 -16.10 15.31 4.93
C THR A 153 -16.63 14.18 5.83
N ARG A 154 -16.45 14.24 7.16
CA ARG A 154 -16.96 13.22 8.09
C ARG A 154 -18.48 13.27 8.22
N PHE A 155 -19.08 14.45 8.11
CA PHE A 155 -20.52 14.66 8.20
C PHE A 155 -21.24 14.37 6.89
N PHE A 156 -20.56 14.55 5.76
CA PHE A 156 -21.13 14.36 4.42
C PHE A 156 -20.30 13.40 3.55
N PRO A 157 -20.08 12.15 3.98
CA PRO A 157 -19.10 11.25 3.37
C PRO A 157 -19.40 10.84 1.92
N ALA A 158 -20.67 10.91 1.50
CA ALA A 158 -21.10 10.58 0.14
C ALA A 158 -21.35 11.83 -0.74
N SER A 159 -21.05 13.03 -0.26
CA SER A 159 -21.29 14.26 -1.03
C SER A 159 -20.20 14.50 -2.06
N LYS A 160 -20.59 14.77 -3.31
CA LYS A 160 -19.69 15.27 -4.35
C LYS A 160 -18.98 16.57 -3.95
N ILE A 161 -19.66 17.42 -3.17
CA ILE A 161 -19.17 18.75 -2.79
C ILE A 161 -18.27 18.68 -1.56
N PHE A 162 -18.66 17.91 -0.53
CA PHE A 162 -17.97 17.93 0.77
C PHE A 162 -17.02 16.75 1.01
N ALA A 163 -17.12 15.68 0.21
CA ALA A 163 -16.29 14.48 0.30
C ALA A 163 -15.46 14.22 -0.97
N GLY A 164 -15.10 15.29 -1.69
CA GLY A 164 -14.30 15.22 -2.92
C GLY A 164 -12.95 14.51 -2.72
N TYR A 165 -12.30 14.61 -1.56
CA TYR A 165 -10.96 14.03 -1.37
C TYR A 165 -10.92 12.50 -1.46
N TYR A 166 -11.94 11.81 -0.92
CA TYR A 166 -12.03 10.34 -0.98
C TYR A 166 -13.08 9.84 -1.97
N LEU A 167 -13.66 10.75 -2.77
CA LEU A 167 -14.66 10.45 -3.78
C LEU A 167 -15.77 9.52 -3.28
N GLY A 168 -16.26 9.74 -2.05
CA GLY A 168 -17.20 8.81 -1.40
C GLY A 168 -18.57 8.73 -2.06
N HIS A 169 -18.83 9.56 -3.06
CA HIS A 169 -20.00 9.52 -3.92
C HIS A 169 -19.89 8.49 -5.07
N LEU A 170 -18.68 7.97 -5.34
CA LEU A 170 -18.44 6.95 -6.35
C LEU A 170 -18.63 5.56 -5.73
N ASN A 171 -19.16 4.62 -6.50
CA ASN A 171 -19.29 3.23 -6.07
C ASN A 171 -17.89 2.59 -5.92
N ASN A 172 -17.66 1.80 -4.87
CA ASN A 172 -16.40 1.08 -4.68
C ASN A 172 -16.31 -0.19 -5.54
N GLN A 173 -17.43 -0.68 -6.07
CA GLN A 173 -17.51 -1.91 -6.88
C GLN A 173 -17.54 -1.64 -8.39
N GLU A 174 -17.34 -0.38 -8.81
CA GLU A 174 -17.33 0.01 -10.22
C GLU A 174 -15.97 0.57 -10.62
N VAL A 175 -15.63 0.41 -11.90
CA VAL A 175 -14.49 1.11 -12.49
C VAL A 175 -14.79 2.61 -12.50
N ASN A 176 -13.87 3.40 -11.95
CA ASN A 176 -14.05 4.84 -11.86
C ASN A 176 -12.85 5.59 -12.42
N LYS A 177 -13.12 6.69 -13.15
CA LYS A 177 -12.09 7.72 -13.37
C LYS A 177 -11.87 8.47 -12.06
N VAL A 178 -10.61 8.64 -11.67
CA VAL A 178 -10.21 9.29 -10.41
C VAL A 178 -9.09 10.27 -10.68
N ASP A 179 -8.91 11.26 -9.81
CA ASP A 179 -7.89 12.27 -10.04
C ASP A 179 -6.51 11.78 -9.59
N ILE A 180 -6.46 11.06 -8.46
CA ILE A 180 -5.23 10.66 -7.81
C ILE A 180 -5.25 9.18 -7.46
N LEU A 181 -4.16 8.50 -7.80
CA LEU A 181 -3.86 7.14 -7.39
C LEU A 181 -2.91 7.13 -6.19
N SER A 182 -2.87 6.03 -5.45
CA SER A 182 -1.89 5.83 -4.39
C SER A 182 -0.65 5.17 -4.95
N GLY A 183 0.54 5.62 -4.52
CA GLY A 183 1.81 4.92 -4.81
C GLY A 183 1.89 3.49 -4.26
N ALA A 184 0.92 3.05 -3.45
CA ALA A 184 0.85 1.68 -2.94
C ALA A 184 0.63 0.63 -4.03
N TYR A 185 -0.12 0.98 -5.08
CA TYR A 185 -0.27 0.20 -6.31
C TYR A 185 -0.63 1.15 -7.44
N MET A 186 0.35 1.50 -8.27
CA MET A 186 0.18 2.42 -9.39
C MET A 186 0.80 1.82 -10.65
N LEU A 187 -0.05 1.24 -11.50
CA LEU A 187 0.33 0.68 -12.80
C LEU A 187 0.20 1.74 -13.89
N ILE A 188 1.29 2.03 -14.60
CA ILE A 188 1.37 3.16 -15.55
C ILE A 188 2.00 2.67 -16.85
N ARG A 189 1.58 3.23 -17.99
CA ARG A 189 2.29 3.03 -19.27
C ARG A 189 3.68 3.65 -19.19
N LYS A 190 4.73 2.90 -19.53
CA LYS A 190 6.10 3.42 -19.49
C LYS A 190 6.28 4.64 -20.40
N SER A 191 5.64 4.66 -21.57
CA SER A 191 5.70 5.81 -22.48
C SER A 191 5.23 7.13 -21.84
N LEU A 192 4.26 7.08 -20.92
CA LEU A 192 3.79 8.27 -20.19
C LEU A 192 4.73 8.64 -19.04
N LEU A 193 5.42 7.67 -18.45
CA LEU A 193 6.50 7.96 -17.48
C LEU A 193 7.69 8.62 -18.18
N ASP A 194 8.03 8.18 -19.39
CA ASP A 194 9.09 8.78 -20.20
C ASP A 194 8.73 10.22 -20.62
N GLU A 195 7.47 10.48 -20.94
CA GLU A 195 6.97 11.84 -21.25
C GLU A 195 6.93 12.74 -20.01
N THR A 196 6.48 12.22 -18.87
CA THR A 196 6.28 13.02 -17.66
C THR A 196 7.53 13.11 -16.77
N GLY A 197 8.53 12.26 -16.98
CA GLY A 197 9.77 12.20 -16.18
C GLY A 197 9.66 11.43 -14.87
N GLY A 198 8.74 10.46 -14.76
CA GLY A 198 8.55 9.67 -13.53
C GLY A 198 8.06 10.49 -12.33
N PHE A 199 8.44 10.11 -11.11
CA PHE A 199 8.11 10.90 -9.92
C PHE A 199 8.96 12.17 -9.85
N ASP A 200 8.40 13.28 -9.39
CA ASP A 200 9.19 14.49 -9.15
C ASP A 200 10.00 14.33 -7.85
N GLU A 201 11.32 14.31 -8.01
CA GLU A 201 12.29 14.12 -6.94
C GLU A 201 12.35 15.26 -5.91
N GLN A 202 11.72 16.40 -6.19
CA GLN A 202 11.53 17.46 -5.20
C GLN A 202 10.60 17.02 -4.05
N PHE A 203 9.70 16.06 -4.31
CA PHE A 203 8.89 15.42 -3.29
C PHE A 203 9.67 14.27 -2.68
N PHE A 204 10.00 14.37 -1.40
CA PHE A 204 10.60 13.26 -0.66
C PHE A 204 9.57 12.14 -0.40
N MET A 205 8.34 12.51 -0.02
CA MET A 205 7.20 11.61 0.28
C MET A 205 5.88 12.41 0.41
N TYR A 206 4.72 11.76 0.19
CA TYR A 206 3.34 12.25 0.36
C TYR A 206 2.77 13.25 -0.65
N GLY A 207 3.54 13.68 -1.64
CA GLY A 207 3.05 14.59 -2.70
C GLY A 207 3.36 14.10 -4.11
N GLU A 208 4.29 13.16 -4.22
CA GLU A 208 4.75 12.56 -5.47
C GLU A 208 3.66 11.82 -6.22
N ASP A 209 2.77 11.11 -5.51
CA ASP A 209 1.68 10.36 -6.11
C ASP A 209 0.59 11.31 -6.64
N ILE A 210 0.30 12.39 -5.91
CA ILE A 210 -0.57 13.48 -6.35
C ILE A 210 0.01 14.17 -7.59
N ASP A 211 1.29 14.54 -7.54
CA ASP A 211 2.00 15.23 -8.60
C ASP A 211 2.04 14.42 -9.90
N LEU A 212 2.44 13.15 -9.81
CA LEU A 212 2.47 12.26 -10.98
C LEU A 212 1.07 12.00 -11.52
N SER A 213 0.08 11.72 -10.66
CA SER A 213 -1.31 11.52 -11.09
C SER A 213 -1.87 12.73 -11.82
N TYR A 214 -1.53 13.95 -11.37
CA TYR A 214 -1.93 15.17 -12.03
C TYR A 214 -1.22 15.37 -13.38
N ARG A 215 0.11 15.20 -13.44
CA ARG A 215 0.89 15.32 -14.69
C ARG A 215 0.46 14.31 -15.74
N LEU A 216 0.14 13.07 -15.36
CA LEU A 216 -0.40 12.07 -16.28
C LEU A 216 -1.70 12.53 -16.93
N GLN A 217 -2.57 13.22 -16.20
CA GLN A 217 -3.81 13.76 -16.78
C GLN A 217 -3.56 14.91 -17.75
N GLN A 218 -2.48 15.68 -17.57
CA GLN A 218 -2.10 16.74 -18.52
C GLN A 218 -1.67 16.21 -19.89
N THR A 219 -1.35 14.91 -20.00
CA THR A 219 -1.10 14.24 -21.30
C THR A 219 -2.38 13.92 -22.08
N GLY A 220 -3.56 14.25 -21.53
CA GLY A 220 -4.86 13.90 -22.10
C GLY A 220 -5.31 12.45 -21.81
N LYS A 221 -4.58 11.74 -20.94
CA LYS A 221 -4.93 10.40 -20.45
C LYS A 221 -5.65 10.47 -19.09
N HIS A 222 -6.20 9.36 -18.64
CA HIS A 222 -6.96 9.29 -17.39
C HIS A 222 -6.38 8.28 -16.40
N ASN A 223 -6.56 8.57 -15.11
CA ASN A 223 -6.30 7.63 -14.04
C ASN A 223 -7.58 6.85 -13.71
N TYR A 224 -7.45 5.54 -13.53
CA TYR A 224 -8.56 4.65 -13.26
C TYR A 224 -8.41 3.93 -11.93
N TYR A 225 -9.51 3.80 -11.20
CA TYR A 225 -9.69 2.89 -10.08
C TYR A 225 -10.34 1.60 -10.59
N TYR A 226 -9.73 0.46 -10.29
CA TYR A 226 -10.15 -0.87 -10.74
C TYR A 226 -10.51 -1.78 -9.56
N PRO A 227 -11.80 -2.10 -9.34
CA PRO A 227 -12.25 -2.85 -8.15
C PRO A 227 -12.08 -4.36 -8.26
N ASP A 228 -12.02 -4.92 -9.47
CA ASP A 228 -11.98 -6.39 -9.66
C ASP A 228 -10.63 -7.01 -9.24
N CYS A 229 -9.60 -6.17 -9.10
CA CYS A 229 -8.39 -6.50 -8.36
C CYS A 229 -8.47 -5.85 -6.98
N THR A 230 -8.41 -6.66 -5.92
CA THR A 230 -8.25 -6.17 -4.55
C THR A 230 -6.92 -6.65 -4.00
N ILE A 231 -6.17 -5.75 -3.34
CA ILE A 231 -4.92 -6.09 -2.66
C ILE A 231 -5.03 -5.77 -1.16
N ILE A 232 -4.20 -6.42 -0.35
CA ILE A 232 -3.98 -5.98 1.04
C ILE A 232 -2.84 -4.96 1.03
N HIS A 233 -2.99 -3.89 1.80
CA HIS A 233 -1.94 -2.92 2.10
C HIS A 233 -1.93 -2.66 3.61
N PHE A 234 -0.90 -3.15 4.31
CA PHE A 234 -0.88 -3.15 5.78
C PHE A 234 -0.77 -1.75 6.39
N LYS A 235 -0.21 -0.79 5.65
CA LYS A 235 -0.19 0.67 5.92
C LYS A 235 0.44 1.07 7.25
N GLY A 236 1.50 1.85 7.16
CA GLY A 236 2.15 2.49 8.32
C GLY A 236 3.35 1.72 8.86
N GLU A 237 3.78 0.68 8.14
CA GLU A 237 4.91 -0.16 8.53
C GLU A 237 6.25 0.61 8.41
N SER A 238 6.44 1.31 7.28
CA SER A 238 7.66 2.11 7.04
C SER A 238 7.63 3.52 7.66
N THR A 239 6.45 4.11 7.90
CA THR A 239 6.34 5.47 8.47
C THR A 239 5.41 5.55 9.68
N ARG A 240 5.95 6.03 10.81
CA ARG A 240 5.16 6.42 12.00
C ARG A 240 4.45 7.74 11.75
N LYS A 241 3.16 7.84 12.12
CA LYS A 241 2.39 9.09 12.06
C LYS A 241 2.73 10.01 13.23
N ASP A 242 3.94 10.55 13.22
CA ASP A 242 4.41 11.53 14.20
C ASP A 242 4.27 12.98 13.68
N ASN A 243 4.70 13.95 14.48
CA ASN A 243 4.70 15.35 14.06
C ASN A 243 5.59 15.61 12.83
N LYS A 244 6.59 14.75 12.55
CA LYS A 244 7.41 14.86 11.35
C LYS A 244 6.61 14.43 10.11
N TYR A 245 5.86 13.33 10.18
CA TYR A 245 4.90 12.93 9.14
C TYR A 245 3.97 14.08 8.76
N VAL A 246 3.36 14.71 9.76
CA VAL A 246 2.42 15.80 9.55
C VAL A 246 3.10 16.97 8.83
N LYS A 247 4.29 17.37 9.27
CA LYS A 247 5.08 18.43 8.62
C LYS A 247 5.50 18.09 7.19
N LEU A 248 5.96 16.85 6.92
CA LEU A 248 6.33 16.41 5.58
C LEU A 248 5.12 16.43 4.64
N PHE A 249 3.98 15.89 5.08
CA PHE A 249 2.74 15.89 4.30
C PHE A 249 2.33 17.31 3.91
N TYR A 250 2.32 18.24 4.87
CA TYR A 250 1.94 19.62 4.57
C TYR A 250 2.95 20.35 3.70
N LYS A 251 4.25 20.14 3.92
CA LYS A 251 5.30 20.67 3.04
C LYS A 251 5.09 20.19 1.60
N ALA A 252 4.77 18.91 1.41
CA ALA A 252 4.46 18.36 0.10
C ALA A 252 3.21 19.01 -0.52
N MET A 253 2.15 19.27 0.26
CA MET A 253 0.97 19.96 -0.27
C MET A 253 1.26 21.41 -0.70
N VAL A 254 2.05 22.15 0.09
CA VAL A 254 2.48 23.51 -0.27
C VAL A 254 3.34 23.50 -1.53
N GLN A 255 4.32 22.58 -1.63
CA GLN A 255 5.15 22.41 -2.82
C GLN A 255 4.31 22.10 -4.06
N PHE A 256 3.35 21.18 -3.95
CA PHE A 256 2.44 20.84 -5.05
C PHE A 256 1.67 22.07 -5.55
N VAL A 257 1.17 22.91 -4.63
CA VAL A 257 0.43 24.11 -5.00
C VAL A 257 1.33 25.10 -5.72
N GLN A 258 2.49 25.40 -5.14
CA GLN A 258 3.43 26.36 -5.70
C GLN A 258 3.91 25.95 -7.09
N LYS A 259 4.00 24.64 -7.35
CA LYS A 259 4.37 24.08 -8.64
C LYS A 259 3.28 24.25 -9.71
N HIS A 260 2.03 23.98 -9.35
CA HIS A 260 0.93 23.86 -10.34
C HIS A 260 -0.02 25.06 -10.39
N PHE A 261 -0.01 25.93 -9.38
CA PHE A 261 -0.88 27.10 -9.26
C PHE A 261 -0.06 28.38 -9.15
N HIS A 262 -0.48 29.42 -9.86
CA HIS A 262 0.21 30.71 -9.95
C HIS A 262 -0.71 31.85 -9.52
N GLY A 263 -0.14 32.95 -9.02
CA GLY A 263 -0.86 34.18 -8.65
C GLY A 263 -1.35 34.24 -7.19
N GLU A 264 -2.17 35.25 -6.88
CA GLU A 264 -2.60 35.60 -5.52
C GLU A 264 -3.36 34.45 -4.81
N LEU A 265 -4.04 33.60 -5.57
CA LEU A 265 -4.73 32.41 -5.06
C LEU A 265 -3.78 31.35 -4.48
N ALA A 266 -2.57 31.20 -5.01
CA ALA A 266 -1.58 30.26 -4.48
C ALA A 266 -1.05 30.72 -3.11
N TRP A 267 -0.87 32.03 -2.93
CA TRP A 267 -0.44 32.60 -1.66
C TRP A 267 -1.53 32.52 -0.59
N LEU A 268 -2.78 32.85 -0.95
CA LEU A 268 -3.93 32.67 -0.06
C LEU A 268 -4.13 31.20 0.35
N TYR A 269 -3.96 30.26 -0.58
CA TYR A 269 -4.07 28.84 -0.27
C TYR A 269 -2.95 28.36 0.66
N THR A 270 -1.71 28.82 0.42
CA THR A 270 -0.58 28.52 1.31
C THR A 270 -0.84 29.04 2.72
N GLY A 271 -1.28 30.29 2.84
CA GLY A 271 -1.63 30.89 4.14
C GLY A 271 -2.78 30.17 4.85
N LEU A 272 -3.81 29.73 4.13
CA LEU A 272 -4.93 28.96 4.69
C LEU A 272 -4.47 27.57 5.18
N LEU A 273 -3.63 26.89 4.39
CA LEU A 273 -3.05 25.61 4.81
C LEU A 273 -2.23 25.79 6.08
N GLU A 274 -1.32 26.77 6.13
CA GLU A 274 -0.53 27.09 7.31
C GLU A 274 -1.39 27.39 8.54
N ALA A 275 -2.42 28.23 8.39
CA ALA A 275 -3.32 28.56 9.49
C ALA A 275 -4.03 27.34 10.08
N VAL A 276 -4.53 26.43 9.23
CA VAL A 276 -5.19 25.20 9.71
C VAL A 276 -4.20 24.21 10.33
N ILE A 277 -2.94 24.19 9.88
CA ILE A 277 -1.87 23.41 10.51
C ILE A 277 -1.65 23.91 11.94
N TYR A 278 -1.48 25.22 12.12
CA TYR A 278 -1.30 25.82 13.45
C TYR A 278 -2.54 25.60 14.33
N LEU A 279 -3.74 25.73 13.77
CA LEU A 279 -4.99 25.45 14.49
C LEU A 279 -5.05 23.99 14.94
N ARG A 280 -4.74 23.01 14.08
CA ARG A 280 -4.71 21.59 14.45
C ARG A 280 -3.61 21.29 15.47
N ALA A 281 -2.43 21.89 15.34
CA ALA A 281 -1.36 21.75 16.31
C ALA A 281 -1.80 22.29 17.69
N ALA A 282 -2.47 23.44 17.72
CA ALA A 282 -3.05 24.01 18.94
C ALA A 282 -4.15 23.13 19.53
N VAL A 283 -5.10 22.65 18.72
CA VAL A 283 -6.16 21.73 19.17
C VAL A 283 -5.59 20.41 19.69
N THR A 284 -4.57 19.85 19.03
CA THR A 284 -3.90 18.61 19.48
C THR A 284 -3.09 18.82 20.77
N PHE A 285 -2.53 20.02 20.94
CA PHE A 285 -1.84 20.43 22.17
C PHE A 285 -2.83 20.60 23.33
N VAL A 286 -4.02 21.13 23.07
CA VAL A 286 -5.11 21.29 24.04
C VAL A 286 -5.82 19.95 24.33
N SER A 287 -5.90 19.04 23.35
CA SER A 287 -6.53 17.73 23.49
C SER A 287 -5.58 16.64 23.98
N ARG A 288 -4.39 16.99 24.50
CA ARG A 288 -3.49 16.08 25.22
C ARG A 288 -4.05 15.80 26.62
N GLU A 289 -5.26 15.26 26.67
CA GLU A 289 -5.69 14.47 27.81
C GLU A 289 -5.61 12.98 27.44
N HIS A 290 -5.12 12.22 28.40
CA HIS A 290 -4.65 10.85 28.30
C HIS A 290 -5.61 9.89 27.58
N LYS A 291 -5.03 9.06 26.69
CA LYS A 291 -5.50 7.69 26.45
C LYS A 291 -4.34 6.82 25.97
N GLU A 292 -3.47 6.45 26.91
CA GLU A 292 -2.80 5.15 26.81
C GLU A 292 -3.83 4.09 27.23
N LEU A 293 -4.56 3.57 26.25
CA LEU A 293 -5.20 2.26 26.41
C LEU A 293 -4.10 1.22 26.18
N SER A 294 -3.34 0.94 27.24
CA SER A 294 -2.64 -0.34 27.34
C SER A 294 -3.71 -1.40 27.56
N ILE A 295 -4.16 -2.02 26.46
CA ILE A 295 -4.87 -3.29 26.58
C ILE A 295 -3.81 -4.31 26.97
N LYS A 296 -3.64 -4.55 28.28
CA LYS A 296 -2.98 -5.76 28.76
C LYS A 296 -3.82 -6.93 28.29
N TYR A 297 -3.28 -7.73 27.40
CA TYR A 297 -3.81 -9.07 27.14
C TYR A 297 -3.48 -9.92 28.36
N GLU A 298 -4.51 -10.36 29.09
CA GLU A 298 -4.39 -11.42 30.09
C GLU A 298 -4.73 -12.74 29.39
N GLY A 299 -3.70 -13.55 29.11
CA GLY A 299 -3.83 -14.87 28.51
C GLY A 299 -2.79 -15.14 27.41
N THR A 300 -2.45 -16.42 27.22
CA THR A 300 -1.61 -16.91 26.13
C THR A 300 -2.33 -16.67 24.79
N PRO A 301 -1.74 -15.95 23.82
CA PRO A 301 -2.35 -15.77 22.51
C PRO A 301 -2.66 -17.13 21.87
N THR A 302 -3.94 -17.32 21.52
CA THR A 302 -4.47 -18.54 20.93
C THR A 302 -4.77 -18.32 19.46
N PHE A 303 -4.04 -19.03 18.60
CA PHE A 303 -4.18 -18.95 17.15
C PHE A 303 -5.13 -20.01 16.61
N TYR A 304 -5.94 -19.62 15.62
CA TYR A 304 -6.59 -20.56 14.70
C TYR A 304 -5.87 -20.52 13.36
N LEU A 305 -5.55 -21.69 12.80
CA LEU A 305 -4.88 -21.80 11.51
C LEU A 305 -5.92 -22.06 10.42
N ALA A 306 -6.03 -21.13 9.47
CA ALA A 306 -6.94 -21.24 8.34
C ALA A 306 -6.15 -21.37 7.03
N GLY A 307 -6.55 -22.28 6.14
CA GLY A 307 -6.01 -22.31 4.78
C GLY A 307 -5.47 -23.67 4.35
N ASP A 308 -4.34 -23.65 3.63
CA ASP A 308 -3.72 -24.85 3.08
C ASP A 308 -3.21 -25.76 4.20
N GLU A 309 -3.63 -27.02 4.18
CA GLU A 309 -3.37 -27.97 5.28
C GLU A 309 -1.86 -28.22 5.48
N LYS A 310 -1.09 -28.29 4.39
CA LYS A 310 0.35 -28.52 4.48
C LYS A 310 1.04 -27.31 5.11
N SER A 311 0.73 -26.11 4.62
CA SER A 311 1.28 -24.87 5.19
C SER A 311 0.85 -24.68 6.65
N ALA A 312 -0.41 -24.97 6.99
CA ALA A 312 -0.91 -24.91 8.36
C ALA A 312 -0.20 -25.91 9.28
N ASN A 313 0.10 -27.13 8.81
CA ASN A 313 0.87 -28.11 9.58
C ASN A 313 2.32 -27.66 9.85
N GLU A 314 2.97 -27.02 8.89
CA GLU A 314 4.30 -26.44 9.06
C GLU A 314 4.28 -25.33 10.14
N VAL A 315 3.34 -24.39 10.02
CA VAL A 315 3.12 -23.34 11.03
C VAL A 315 2.83 -23.94 12.41
N ARG A 316 1.94 -24.94 12.48
CA ARG A 316 1.58 -25.65 13.72
C ARG A 316 2.80 -26.28 14.38
N SER A 317 3.63 -26.97 13.61
CA SER A 317 4.85 -27.60 14.11
C SER A 317 5.80 -26.59 14.73
N VAL A 318 5.94 -25.41 14.12
CA VAL A 318 6.83 -24.36 14.66
C VAL A 318 6.22 -23.71 15.88
N LEU A 319 4.98 -23.23 15.82
CA LEU A 319 4.33 -22.53 16.93
C LEU A 319 4.18 -23.42 18.17
N SER A 320 4.03 -24.74 18.01
CA SER A 320 3.99 -25.69 19.14
C SER A 320 5.31 -25.80 19.90
N SER A 321 6.43 -25.34 19.32
CA SER A 321 7.73 -25.30 20.01
C SER A 321 7.90 -24.08 20.92
N PHE A 322 6.98 -23.12 20.85
CA PHE A 322 6.98 -21.89 21.63
C PHE A 322 5.89 -21.93 22.72
N PRO A 323 6.24 -22.08 24.01
CA PRO A 323 5.26 -22.23 25.09
C PRO A 323 4.37 -21.00 25.31
N GLU A 324 4.73 -19.83 24.76
CA GLU A 324 3.95 -18.60 24.78
C GLU A 324 2.79 -18.55 23.77
N TYR A 325 2.66 -19.55 22.90
CA TYR A 325 1.58 -19.65 21.91
C TYR A 325 0.74 -20.90 22.13
N SER A 326 -0.57 -20.78 21.90
CA SER A 326 -1.49 -21.92 21.85
C SER A 326 -2.21 -21.95 20.51
N ILE A 327 -2.61 -23.15 20.07
CA ILE A 327 -3.33 -23.37 18.81
C ILE A 327 -4.66 -24.04 19.14
N THR A 328 -5.74 -23.57 18.52
CA THR A 328 -7.08 -24.15 18.63
C THR A 328 -7.57 -24.61 17.26
N GLU A 329 -8.30 -25.72 17.24
CA GLU A 329 -9.05 -26.18 16.06
C GLU A 329 -10.43 -25.53 15.96
N GLU A 330 -10.90 -24.90 17.05
CA GLU A 330 -12.19 -24.22 17.11
C GLU A 330 -12.03 -22.73 16.80
N ASN A 331 -12.53 -22.31 15.64
CA ASN A 331 -12.41 -20.95 15.13
C ASN A 331 -13.09 -19.89 16.04
N GLU A 332 -14.21 -20.24 16.67
CA GLU A 332 -14.96 -19.37 17.60
C GLU A 332 -14.18 -19.01 18.87
N LYS A 333 -13.19 -19.83 19.23
CA LYS A 333 -12.35 -19.64 20.42
C LYS A 333 -11.14 -18.74 20.17
N ALA A 334 -10.78 -18.47 18.92
CA ALA A 334 -9.61 -17.64 18.57
C ALA A 334 -10.01 -16.26 18.03
N ARG A 335 -9.41 -15.22 18.60
CA ARG A 335 -9.46 -13.85 18.04
C ARG A 335 -8.32 -13.59 17.06
N GLU A 336 -7.32 -14.46 17.02
CA GLU A 336 -6.12 -14.33 16.19
C GLU A 336 -6.11 -15.50 15.19
N TRP A 337 -6.19 -15.18 13.91
CA TRP A 337 -6.20 -16.19 12.85
C TRP A 337 -4.95 -16.04 12.01
N ILE A 338 -4.29 -17.16 11.70
CA ILE A 338 -3.19 -17.20 10.74
C ILE A 338 -3.72 -17.83 9.46
N PHE A 339 -3.79 -17.02 8.41
CA PHE A 339 -4.10 -17.47 7.07
C PHE A 339 -2.83 -18.03 6.42
N CYS A 340 -2.79 -19.35 6.29
CA CYS A 340 -1.72 -20.13 5.70
C CYS A 340 -1.97 -20.27 4.18
N GLU A 341 -1.30 -19.44 3.39
CA GLU A 341 -1.31 -19.56 1.93
C GLU A 341 -0.64 -20.86 1.51
N GLY A 342 -1.13 -21.48 0.44
CA GLY A 342 -0.55 -22.67 -0.15
C GLY A 342 -1.25 -23.09 -1.43
N ALA A 343 -1.01 -24.32 -1.87
CA ALA A 343 -1.48 -24.78 -3.19
C ALA A 343 -3.02 -24.84 -3.28
N THR A 344 -3.71 -25.13 -2.17
CA THR A 344 -5.17 -25.20 -2.13
C THR A 344 -5.83 -23.96 -1.56
N PHE A 345 -5.04 -22.99 -1.08
CA PHE A 345 -5.54 -21.79 -0.45
C PHE A 345 -4.69 -20.58 -0.82
N LEU A 346 -5.15 -19.86 -1.84
CA LEU A 346 -4.42 -18.81 -2.54
C LEU A 346 -4.56 -17.44 -1.85
N PHE A 347 -3.68 -16.49 -2.17
CA PHE A 347 -3.78 -15.11 -1.67
C PHE A 347 -5.11 -14.46 -2.05
N ARG A 348 -5.63 -14.73 -3.26
CA ARG A 348 -6.98 -14.29 -3.65
C ARG A 348 -8.05 -14.75 -2.65
N GLN A 349 -7.98 -15.99 -2.17
CA GLN A 349 -8.95 -16.52 -1.20
C GLN A 349 -8.77 -15.89 0.18
N ILE A 350 -7.53 -15.63 0.61
CA ILE A 350 -7.24 -14.87 1.84
C ILE A 350 -7.88 -13.48 1.76
N ILE A 351 -7.65 -12.75 0.67
CA ILE A 351 -8.19 -11.40 0.44
C ILE A 351 -9.73 -11.40 0.52
N GLU A 352 -10.40 -12.36 -0.12
CA GLU A 352 -11.85 -12.47 -0.06
C GLU A 352 -12.37 -12.84 1.33
N GLN A 353 -11.69 -13.74 2.05
CA GLN A 353 -12.09 -14.08 3.42
C GLN A 353 -11.97 -12.88 4.36
N LEU A 354 -10.88 -12.11 4.27
CA LEU A 354 -10.68 -10.92 5.11
C LEU A 354 -11.80 -9.89 4.98
N LYS A 355 -12.35 -9.68 3.77
CA LYS A 355 -13.49 -8.76 3.56
C LYS A 355 -14.74 -9.15 4.35
N THR A 356 -14.86 -10.42 4.72
CA THR A 356 -16.04 -10.97 5.44
C THR A 356 -15.77 -11.23 6.92
N CYS A 357 -14.52 -11.11 7.37
CA CYS A 357 -14.14 -11.36 8.75
C CYS A 357 -14.73 -10.32 9.71
N PRO A 358 -15.05 -10.73 10.95
CA PRO A 358 -15.55 -9.79 11.95
C PRO A 358 -14.47 -8.76 12.31
N PRO A 359 -14.81 -7.49 12.58
CA PRO A 359 -13.83 -6.45 12.92
C PRO A 359 -12.99 -6.73 14.18
N SER A 360 -13.43 -7.66 15.03
CA SER A 360 -12.69 -8.10 16.22
C SER A 360 -11.56 -9.08 15.91
N LEU A 361 -11.54 -9.65 14.70
CA LEU A 361 -10.51 -10.59 14.28
C LEU A 361 -9.18 -9.87 14.08
N LYS A 362 -8.11 -10.50 14.53
CA LYS A 362 -6.73 -10.10 14.30
C LYS A 362 -6.08 -11.07 13.32
N PRO A 363 -6.13 -10.77 12.02
CA PRO A 363 -5.59 -11.65 11.00
C PRO A 363 -4.07 -11.51 10.84
N PHE A 364 -3.44 -12.65 10.67
CA PHE A 364 -2.05 -12.81 10.29
C PHE A 364 -2.00 -13.60 8.98
N ILE A 365 -0.92 -13.41 8.22
CA ILE A 365 -0.74 -14.06 6.93
C ILE A 365 0.63 -14.70 6.89
N HIS A 366 0.65 -15.93 6.38
CA HIS A 366 1.84 -16.73 6.17
C HIS A 366 1.85 -17.25 4.73
N ALA A 367 2.84 -16.83 3.95
CA ALA A 367 3.15 -17.38 2.63
C ALA A 367 3.87 -18.72 2.72
N ASN A 368 3.45 -19.71 1.94
CA ASN A 368 4.10 -21.02 1.90
C ASN A 368 5.59 -20.91 1.57
N GLY A 369 6.42 -21.64 2.31
CA GLY A 369 7.88 -21.70 2.11
C GLY A 369 8.64 -20.50 2.68
N THR A 370 7.98 -19.64 3.47
CA THR A 370 8.68 -18.63 4.29
C THR A 370 8.78 -19.09 5.75
N TYR A 371 9.56 -18.36 6.54
CA TYR A 371 9.65 -18.58 7.99
C TYR A 371 9.01 -17.40 8.74
N THR A 372 8.01 -16.75 8.15
CA THR A 372 7.44 -15.54 8.73
C THR A 372 5.93 -15.53 8.65
N ILE A 373 5.34 -14.96 9.70
CA ILE A 373 3.91 -14.72 9.81
C ILE A 373 3.75 -13.23 10.11
N VAL A 374 3.05 -12.48 9.27
CA VAL A 374 2.89 -11.02 9.43
C VAL A 374 1.44 -10.65 9.72
N GLY A 375 1.22 -9.64 10.55
CA GLY A 375 -0.11 -9.08 10.79
C GLY A 375 -0.01 -7.60 11.12
N SER A 376 -0.97 -6.80 10.67
CA SER A 376 -1.08 -5.40 11.09
C SER A 376 -2.53 -5.08 11.40
N HIS A 377 -2.81 -4.78 12.67
CA HIS A 377 -4.17 -4.59 13.19
C HIS A 377 -4.46 -3.12 13.51
N SER A 378 -3.52 -2.22 13.22
CA SER A 378 -3.67 -0.80 13.48
C SER A 378 -2.85 0.00 12.49
N LYS A 379 -3.51 0.93 11.79
CA LYS A 379 -2.86 1.94 10.95
C LYS A 379 -1.93 2.91 11.70
N ASP A 380 -1.92 2.87 13.03
CA ASP A 380 -1.19 3.81 13.91
C ASP A 380 -0.03 3.14 14.67
N GLN A 381 0.08 1.80 14.61
CA GLN A 381 1.18 1.03 15.17
C GLN A 381 1.87 0.25 14.05
N ARG A 382 3.12 -0.16 14.25
CA ARG A 382 3.75 -1.12 13.34
C ARG A 382 3.09 -2.48 13.54
N GLY A 383 2.89 -3.18 12.44
CA GLY A 383 2.51 -4.57 12.42
C GLY A 383 3.55 -5.45 13.12
N TYR A 384 3.11 -6.67 13.35
CA TYR A 384 3.82 -7.70 14.05
C TYR A 384 4.31 -8.75 13.06
N ALA A 385 5.49 -9.32 13.34
CA ALA A 385 6.01 -10.47 12.60
C ALA A 385 6.45 -11.56 13.59
N ILE A 386 5.92 -12.77 13.45
CA ILE A 386 6.46 -13.98 14.09
C ILE A 386 7.51 -14.55 13.14
N VAL A 387 8.72 -14.82 13.65
CA VAL A 387 9.78 -15.48 12.88
C VAL A 387 9.88 -16.92 13.37
N MET A 388 9.76 -17.85 12.44
CA MET A 388 9.64 -19.29 12.67
C MET A 388 11.00 -20.01 12.70
N GLY A 389 12.10 -19.32 13.05
CA GLY A 389 13.45 -19.87 13.04
C GLY A 389 14.51 -19.00 13.69
#